data_AF-A0A0Q8T4Y0-F1
#
_entry.id   AF-A0A0Q8T4Y0-F1
#
_cell.length_a   1.000
_cell.length_b   1.000
_cell.length_c   1.000
_cell.angle_alpha   90.00
_cell.angle_beta   90.00
_cell.angle_gamma   90.00
#
_symmetry.space_group_name_H-M   'P 1'
#
loop_
_entity.id
_entity.type
_entity.pdbx_description
1 polymer ?
#
loop_
_entity_poly.entity_id
_entity_poly.type
_entity_poly.pdbx_seq_one_letter_code
_entity_poly.pdbx_strand_id
1 'polypeptide(L)'
;MELFVAVVLSAELEVSILNRAFNDQSPSSTIFYQQKMAAGATPQSWEAYAFQFGANYQHLSSGALALKIVTNMGMSYDIGLQGALVSYLDAIGKENVGIVAVQLGHALLGLENATGDMAVYNAPAAAWAKEIAEAYMYSTNSANGVPSPKGAPAGAAAWSSAAEHQPVDAAIVQLVGVDAGALLV
;
A
#
# COMPACT_ATOMS: atom_id res chain seq x y z
N MET A 1 -4.10 25.44 -3.31
CA MET A 1 -3.58 25.16 -1.96
C MET A 1 -3.46 23.65 -1.89
N GLU A 2 -2.23 23.18 -2.06
CA GLU A 2 -1.91 21.77 -2.31
C GLU A 2 -2.34 20.92 -1.12
N LEU A 3 -3.03 19.81 -1.45
CA LEU A 3 -3.37 18.79 -0.48
C LEU A 3 -2.05 18.10 -0.13
N PHE A 4 -1.40 18.52 0.95
CA PHE A 4 -0.40 17.68 1.60
C PHE A 4 -1.10 16.36 1.91
N VAL A 5 -0.83 15.30 1.15
CA VAL A 5 -1.14 13.95 1.60
C VAL A 5 -0.17 13.70 2.74
N ALA A 6 -0.54 14.14 3.95
CA ALA A 6 0.03 13.57 5.14
C ALA A 6 -0.12 12.05 4.99
N VAL A 7 0.98 11.32 5.07
CA VAL A 7 0.94 9.86 5.11
C VAL A 7 0.08 9.49 6.31
N VAL A 8 -1.18 9.10 6.05
CA VAL A 8 -2.10 8.68 7.10
C VAL A 8 -1.66 7.28 7.49
N LEU A 9 -0.89 7.22 8.59
CA LEU A 9 -0.50 5.95 9.19
C LEU A 9 -1.78 5.16 9.52
N SER A 10 -1.86 3.95 8.99
CA SER A 10 -3.04 3.10 9.05
C SER A 10 -2.62 1.65 8.84
N ALA A 11 -3.36 0.71 9.43
CA ALA A 11 -3.11 -0.73 9.23
C ALA A 11 -3.09 -1.10 7.75
N GLU A 12 -3.95 -0.48 6.95
CA GLU A 12 -4.06 -0.71 5.51
C GLU A 12 -2.80 -0.32 4.75
N LEU A 13 -2.20 0.82 5.12
CA LEU A 13 -0.94 1.28 4.54
C LEU A 13 0.19 0.31 4.90
N GLU A 14 0.29 -0.08 6.16
CA GLU A 14 1.35 -0.97 6.65
C GLU A 14 1.27 -2.35 6.00
N VAL A 15 0.06 -2.92 5.92
CA VAL A 15 -0.20 -4.20 5.23
C VAL A 15 0.15 -4.09 3.74
N SER A 16 -0.21 -2.97 3.09
CA SER A 16 0.14 -2.74 1.69
C SER A 16 1.65 -2.67 1.50
N ILE A 17 2.36 -1.89 2.32
CA ILE A 17 3.83 -1.78 2.26
C ILE A 17 4.49 -3.14 2.45
N LEU A 18 4.09 -3.92 3.46
CA LEU A 18 4.69 -5.22 3.75
C LEU A 18 4.49 -6.23 2.62
N ASN A 19 3.28 -6.36 2.08
CA ASN A 19 3.03 -7.28 0.97
C ASN A 19 3.80 -6.89 -0.29
N ARG A 20 3.87 -5.59 -0.58
CA ARG A 20 4.62 -5.07 -1.73
C ARG A 20 6.12 -5.25 -1.54
N ALA A 21 6.67 -4.86 -0.40
CA ALA A 21 8.10 -4.94 -0.10
C ALA A 21 8.64 -6.38 -0.13
N PHE A 22 7.88 -7.38 0.35
CA PHE A 22 8.40 -8.74 0.46
C PHE A 22 7.92 -9.70 -0.64
N ASN A 23 6.68 -9.56 -1.10
CA ASN A 23 6.04 -10.48 -2.04
C ASN A 23 5.83 -9.88 -3.44
N ASP A 24 6.04 -8.58 -3.62
CA ASP A 24 5.75 -7.84 -4.87
C ASP A 24 4.32 -8.06 -5.37
N GLN A 25 3.38 -8.17 -4.42
CA GLN A 25 2.00 -8.54 -4.68
C GLN A 25 1.02 -7.69 -3.87
N SER A 26 -0.17 -7.52 -4.43
CA SER A 26 -1.37 -7.06 -3.75
C SER A 26 -2.13 -8.32 -3.29
N PRO A 27 -2.36 -8.51 -1.98
CA PRO A 27 -3.09 -9.68 -1.49
C PRO A 27 -4.54 -9.71 -2.00
N SER A 28 -5.16 -10.89 -1.98
CA SER A 28 -6.61 -10.98 -2.19
C SER A 28 -7.36 -10.26 -1.07
N SER A 29 -8.62 -9.89 -1.32
CA SER A 29 -9.38 -9.10 -0.37
C SER A 29 -9.55 -9.77 0.99
N THR A 30 -9.84 -11.07 1.00
CA THR A 30 -9.94 -11.84 2.25
C THR A 30 -8.64 -11.83 3.04
N ILE A 31 -7.48 -12.02 2.38
CA ILE A 31 -6.18 -12.03 3.06
C ILE A 31 -5.84 -10.64 3.59
N PHE A 32 -6.12 -9.59 2.81
CA PHE A 32 -5.89 -8.21 3.25
C PHE A 32 -6.68 -7.87 4.50
N TYR A 33 -7.96 -8.23 4.58
CA TYR A 33 -8.78 -8.01 5.78
C TYR A 33 -8.27 -8.81 6.98
N GLN A 34 -7.86 -10.06 6.79
CA GLN A 34 -7.27 -10.87 7.88
C GLN A 34 -5.97 -10.23 8.41
N GLN A 35 -5.09 -9.78 7.51
CA GLN A 35 -3.84 -9.11 7.84
C GLN A 35 -4.07 -7.77 8.54
N LYS A 36 -5.04 -6.96 8.05
CA LYS A 36 -5.46 -5.71 8.70
C LYS A 36 -5.96 -5.98 10.13
N MET A 37 -6.80 -7.02 10.32
CA MET A 37 -7.28 -7.39 11.64
C MET A 37 -6.14 -7.83 12.57
N ALA A 38 -5.16 -8.58 12.05
CA ALA A 38 -3.98 -8.99 12.80
C ALA A 38 -3.08 -7.78 13.17
N ALA A 39 -2.99 -6.78 12.29
CA ALA A 39 -2.25 -5.54 12.54
C ALA A 39 -2.90 -4.66 13.61
N GLY A 40 -4.22 -4.75 13.81
CA GLY A 40 -4.95 -3.96 14.80
C GLY A 40 -5.09 -2.48 14.42
N ALA A 41 -5.31 -1.62 15.42
CA ALA A 41 -5.74 -0.23 15.19
C ALA A 41 -4.76 0.84 15.70
N THR A 42 -3.62 0.46 16.25
CA THR A 42 -2.67 1.38 16.90
C THR A 42 -1.30 1.34 16.25
N PRO A 43 -0.54 2.44 16.27
CA PRO A 43 0.85 2.44 15.79
C PRO A 43 1.71 1.32 16.39
N GLN A 44 1.56 1.06 17.69
CA GLN A 44 2.30 0.00 18.38
C GLN A 44 1.91 -1.40 17.87
N SER A 45 0.63 -1.64 17.59
CA SER A 45 0.18 -2.92 17.04
C SER A 45 0.60 -3.12 15.59
N TRP A 46 0.69 -2.04 14.81
CA TRP A 46 1.21 -2.08 13.44
C TRP A 46 2.69 -2.43 13.41
N GLU A 47 3.50 -1.83 14.29
CA GLU A 47 4.92 -2.16 14.44
C GLU A 47 5.12 -3.62 14.87
N ALA A 48 4.35 -4.09 15.85
CA ALA A 48 4.36 -5.48 16.28
C ALA A 48 3.99 -6.45 15.14
N TYR A 49 3.01 -6.08 14.32
CA TYR A 49 2.63 -6.86 13.14
C TYR A 49 3.72 -6.85 12.07
N ALA A 50 4.37 -5.70 11.81
CA ALA A 50 5.50 -5.63 10.88
C ALA A 50 6.65 -6.54 11.33
N PHE A 51 6.97 -6.55 12.63
CA PHE A 51 7.95 -7.48 13.20
C PHE A 51 7.56 -8.95 12.94
N GLN A 52 6.32 -9.33 13.24
CA GLN A 52 5.83 -10.69 12.99
C GLN A 52 5.81 -11.07 11.51
N PHE A 53 5.43 -10.14 10.63
CA PHE A 53 5.43 -10.35 9.19
C PHE A 53 6.84 -10.64 8.67
N GLY A 54 7.82 -9.82 9.10
CA GLY A 54 9.22 -9.97 8.74
C GLY A 54 9.85 -11.29 9.22
N ALA A 55 9.33 -11.88 10.30
CA ALA A 55 9.79 -13.16 10.82
C ALA A 55 9.75 -14.29 9.79
N ASN A 56 8.79 -14.26 8.86
CA ASN A 56 8.68 -15.26 7.77
C ASN A 56 9.89 -15.27 6.82
N TYR A 57 10.67 -14.21 6.79
CA TYR A 57 11.81 -14.03 5.87
C TYR A 57 13.17 -14.15 6.57
N GLN A 58 13.22 -14.38 7.89
CA GLN A 58 14.48 -14.42 8.65
C GLN A 58 15.41 -15.57 8.25
N HIS A 59 14.92 -16.55 7.49
CA HIS A 59 15.74 -17.61 6.87
C HIS A 59 16.70 -17.07 5.79
N LEU A 60 16.47 -15.86 5.29
CA LEU A 60 17.33 -15.17 4.34
C LEU A 60 18.50 -14.46 5.05
N SER A 61 19.57 -14.19 4.29
CA SER A 61 20.66 -13.31 4.74
C SER A 61 20.25 -11.84 4.68
N SER A 62 20.92 -10.96 5.42
CA SER A 62 20.70 -9.50 5.37
C SER A 62 20.83 -8.97 3.93
N GLY A 63 21.82 -9.46 3.18
CA GLY A 63 22.00 -9.14 1.75
C GLY A 63 20.80 -9.53 0.88
N ALA A 64 20.26 -10.73 1.07
CA ALA A 64 19.10 -11.20 0.31
C ALA A 64 17.81 -10.45 0.70
N LEU A 65 17.66 -10.10 1.98
CA LEU A 65 16.55 -9.28 2.48
C LEU A 65 16.59 -7.87 1.89
N ALA A 66 17.75 -7.22 1.98
CA ALA A 66 17.94 -5.88 1.44
C ALA A 66 17.66 -5.84 -0.07
N LEU A 67 18.26 -6.76 -0.84
CA LEU A 67 18.04 -6.85 -2.28
C LEU A 67 16.56 -7.04 -2.62
N LYS A 68 15.86 -7.94 -1.91
CA LYS A 68 14.43 -8.17 -2.10
C LYS A 68 13.62 -6.90 -1.90
N ILE A 69 13.83 -6.20 -0.77
CA ILE A 69 13.09 -5.00 -0.41
C ILE A 69 13.33 -3.89 -1.44
N VAL A 70 14.59 -3.56 -1.73
CA VAL A 70 14.90 -2.46 -2.67
C VAL A 70 14.44 -2.78 -4.09
N THR A 71 14.49 -4.04 -4.51
CA THR A 71 14.00 -4.46 -5.83
C THR A 71 12.50 -4.25 -5.95
N ASN A 72 11.74 -4.75 -4.98
CA ASN A 72 10.28 -4.66 -5.03
C ASN A 72 9.78 -3.21 -4.92
N MET A 73 10.49 -2.37 -4.15
CA MET A 73 10.24 -0.93 -4.07
C MET A 73 10.70 -0.14 -5.32
N GLY A 74 11.32 -0.79 -6.31
CA GLY A 74 11.73 -0.14 -7.56
C GLY A 74 13.05 0.63 -7.47
N MET A 75 13.89 0.34 -6.48
CA MET A 75 15.16 1.00 -6.20
C MET A 75 16.39 0.11 -6.49
N SER A 76 16.23 -0.94 -7.31
CA SER A 76 17.31 -1.90 -7.61
C SER A 76 18.54 -1.30 -8.31
N TYR A 77 18.42 -0.12 -8.88
CA TYR A 77 19.54 0.59 -9.51
C TYR A 77 20.44 1.31 -8.50
N ASP A 78 19.97 1.51 -7.25
CA ASP A 78 20.72 2.19 -6.18
C ASP A 78 21.47 1.16 -5.32
N ILE A 79 22.67 0.79 -5.78
CA ILE A 79 23.56 -0.15 -5.07
C ILE A 79 23.99 0.43 -3.71
N GLY A 80 24.09 1.75 -3.60
CA GLY A 80 24.42 2.43 -2.35
C GLY A 80 23.34 2.23 -1.29
N LEU A 81 22.08 2.40 -1.68
CA LEU A 81 20.92 2.13 -0.81
C LEU A 81 20.87 0.67 -0.38
N GLN A 82 21.11 -0.28 -1.28
CA GLN A 82 21.17 -1.70 -0.91
C GLN A 82 22.26 -1.94 0.14
N GLY A 83 23.48 -1.41 -0.05
CA GLY A 83 24.58 -1.56 0.91
C GLY A 83 24.29 -0.90 2.26
N ALA A 84 23.65 0.27 2.26
CA ALA A 84 23.22 0.94 3.47
C ALA A 84 22.16 0.14 4.24
N LEU A 85 21.19 -0.46 3.53
CA LEU A 85 20.16 -1.29 4.14
C LEU A 85 20.75 -2.58 4.74
N VAL A 86 21.72 -3.21 4.07
CA VAL A 86 22.46 -4.36 4.65
C VAL A 86 23.14 -3.95 5.95
N SER A 87 23.93 -2.86 5.90
CA SER A 87 24.67 -2.38 7.08
C SER A 87 23.74 -2.05 8.24
N TYR A 88 22.58 -1.47 7.95
CA TYR A 88 21.57 -1.17 8.95
C TYR A 88 20.97 -2.44 9.56
N LEU A 89 20.55 -3.41 8.75
CA LEU A 89 20.01 -4.68 9.23
C LEU A 89 21.03 -5.47 10.07
N ASP A 90 22.31 -5.43 9.71
CA ASP A 90 23.37 -6.07 10.50
C ASP A 90 23.61 -5.36 11.84
N ALA A 91 23.39 -4.04 11.90
CA ALA A 91 23.55 -3.25 13.13
C ALA A 91 22.36 -3.40 14.09
N ILE A 92 21.13 -3.40 13.58
CA ILE A 92 19.91 -3.44 14.41
C ILE A 92 19.35 -4.85 14.61
N GLY A 93 19.88 -5.84 13.89
CA GLY A 93 19.37 -7.21 13.88
C GLY A 93 18.35 -7.46 12.77
N LYS A 94 18.60 -8.49 11.96
CA LYS A 94 17.73 -8.89 10.83
C LYS A 94 16.34 -9.33 11.26
N GLU A 95 16.13 -9.63 12.54
CA GLU A 95 14.82 -9.91 13.11
C GLU A 95 13.85 -8.72 12.95
N ASN A 96 14.38 -7.50 12.88
CA ASN A 96 13.61 -6.27 12.74
C ASN A 96 13.27 -5.92 11.27
N VAL A 97 13.58 -6.78 10.31
CA VAL A 97 13.48 -6.47 8.87
C VAL A 97 12.10 -6.01 8.41
N GLY A 98 11.03 -6.51 9.02
CA GLY A 98 9.67 -6.05 8.69
C GLY A 98 9.42 -4.59 9.11
N ILE A 99 9.92 -4.19 10.27
CA ILE A 99 9.88 -2.79 10.74
C ILE A 99 10.71 -1.91 9.80
N VAL A 100 11.90 -2.36 9.41
CA VAL A 100 12.77 -1.61 8.49
C VAL A 100 12.12 -1.42 7.12
N ALA A 101 11.47 -2.47 6.59
CA ALA A 101 10.77 -2.38 5.31
C ALA A 101 9.64 -1.34 5.37
N VAL A 102 8.88 -1.30 6.47
CA VAL A 102 7.86 -0.29 6.71
C VAL A 102 8.45 1.11 6.76
N GLN A 103 9.51 1.32 7.55
CA GLN A 103 10.18 2.61 7.70
C GLN A 103 10.71 3.13 6.36
N LEU A 104 11.35 2.26 5.56
CA LEU A 104 11.83 2.60 4.22
C LEU A 104 10.67 2.92 3.27
N GLY A 105 9.59 2.14 3.33
CA GLY A 105 8.39 2.38 2.52
C GLY A 105 7.77 3.75 2.80
N HIS A 106 7.65 4.14 4.08
CA HIS A 106 7.18 5.48 4.48
C HIS A 106 8.13 6.59 4.05
N ALA A 107 9.44 6.39 4.25
CA ALA A 107 10.44 7.36 3.82
C ALA A 107 10.32 7.63 2.32
N LEU A 108 10.17 6.58 1.50
CA LEU A 108 10.04 6.72 0.06
C LEU A 108 8.76 7.46 -0.35
N LEU A 109 7.63 7.24 0.32
CA LEU A 109 6.39 8.02 0.08
C LEU A 109 6.56 9.52 0.34
N GLY A 110 7.48 9.91 1.23
CA GLY A 110 7.77 11.31 1.53
C GLY A 110 8.70 12.02 0.54
N LEU A 111 9.23 11.31 -0.47
CA LEU A 111 10.31 11.81 -1.33
C LEU A 111 9.86 12.22 -2.75
N GLU A 112 8.56 12.23 -3.06
CA GLU A 112 8.08 12.56 -4.42
C GLU A 112 8.51 13.95 -4.93
N ASN A 113 8.68 14.89 -4.00
CA ASN A 113 9.06 16.28 -4.28
C ASN A 113 10.39 16.66 -3.62
N ALA A 114 11.27 15.67 -3.38
CA ALA A 114 12.56 15.94 -2.81
C ALA A 114 13.40 16.85 -3.72
N THR A 115 14.28 17.63 -3.10
CA THR A 115 15.17 18.58 -3.79
C THR A 115 16.63 18.30 -3.43
N GLY A 116 17.56 18.93 -4.14
CA GLY A 116 18.99 18.70 -3.94
C GLY A 116 19.38 17.26 -4.26
N ASP A 117 20.29 16.69 -3.47
CA ASP A 117 20.81 15.33 -3.69
C ASP A 117 19.74 14.24 -3.59
N MET A 118 18.64 14.51 -2.88
CA MET A 118 17.52 13.57 -2.71
C MET A 118 16.55 13.58 -3.90
N ALA A 119 16.66 14.53 -4.84
CA ALA A 119 15.78 14.60 -6.01
C ALA A 119 15.84 13.36 -6.91
N VAL A 120 16.93 12.58 -6.80
CA VAL A 120 17.07 11.27 -7.46
C VAL A 120 15.97 10.28 -7.07
N TYR A 121 15.32 10.46 -5.91
CA TYR A 121 14.25 9.61 -5.41
C TYR A 121 12.84 10.04 -5.84
N ASN A 122 12.66 11.20 -6.51
CA ASN A 122 11.32 11.69 -6.89
C ASN A 122 10.54 10.70 -7.76
N ALA A 123 11.17 10.18 -8.82
CA ALA A 123 10.52 9.23 -9.73
C ALA A 123 10.25 7.86 -9.06
N PRO A 124 11.20 7.23 -8.34
CA PRO A 124 10.93 6.04 -7.54
C PRO A 124 9.83 6.24 -6.49
N ALA A 125 9.82 7.39 -5.82
CA ALA A 125 8.82 7.73 -4.82
C ALA A 125 7.41 7.77 -5.44
N ALA A 126 7.26 8.47 -6.56
CA ALA A 126 5.98 8.53 -7.27
C ALA A 126 5.54 7.14 -7.77
N ALA A 127 6.47 6.33 -8.27
CA ALA A 127 6.18 4.95 -8.66
C ALA A 127 5.75 4.10 -7.46
N TRP A 128 6.43 4.22 -6.33
CA TRP A 128 6.09 3.50 -5.10
C TRP A 128 4.71 3.90 -4.55
N ALA A 129 4.42 5.19 -4.48
CA ALA A 129 3.12 5.69 -4.03
C ALA A 129 1.97 5.17 -4.91
N LYS A 130 2.19 5.16 -6.23
CA LYS A 130 1.24 4.56 -7.17
C LYS A 130 1.01 3.07 -6.89
N GLU A 131 2.08 2.29 -6.69
CA GLU A 131 1.95 0.86 -6.40
C GLU A 131 1.24 0.58 -5.07
N ILE A 132 1.46 1.40 -4.05
CA ILE A 132 0.74 1.30 -2.77
C ILE A 132 -0.74 1.62 -2.94
N ALA A 133 -1.07 2.68 -3.68
CA ALA A 133 -2.46 3.04 -3.97
C ALA A 133 -3.18 1.94 -4.76
N GLU A 134 -2.54 1.40 -5.79
CA GLU A 134 -3.08 0.29 -6.59
C GLU A 134 -3.24 -0.99 -5.76
N ALA A 135 -2.28 -1.30 -4.87
CA ALA A 135 -2.37 -2.44 -3.98
C ALA A 135 -3.54 -2.34 -3.00
N TYR A 136 -3.74 -1.16 -2.41
CA TYR A 136 -4.87 -0.89 -1.54
C TYR A 136 -6.21 -0.99 -2.30
N MET A 137 -6.33 -0.36 -3.47
CA MET A 137 -7.55 -0.40 -4.28
C MET A 137 -7.89 -1.83 -4.74
N TYR A 138 -6.88 -2.60 -5.12
CA TYR A 138 -7.07 -4.01 -5.48
C TYR A 138 -7.57 -4.82 -4.28
N SER A 139 -6.89 -4.68 -3.14
CA SER A 139 -7.12 -5.53 -1.96
C SER A 139 -8.41 -5.18 -1.22
N THR A 140 -8.92 -3.95 -1.34
CA THR A 140 -10.20 -3.57 -0.71
C THR A 140 -11.42 -3.99 -1.53
N ASN A 141 -11.25 -4.32 -2.81
CA ASN A 141 -12.32 -4.82 -3.66
C ASN A 141 -12.63 -6.29 -3.34
N SER A 142 -13.80 -6.56 -2.76
CA SER A 142 -14.24 -7.90 -2.37
C SER A 142 -14.38 -8.89 -3.52
N ALA A 143 -14.45 -8.42 -4.78
CA ALA A 143 -14.45 -9.29 -5.96
C ALA A 143 -13.08 -9.93 -6.24
N ASN A 144 -11.99 -9.36 -5.71
CA ASN A 144 -10.63 -9.85 -5.94
C ASN A 144 -10.30 -10.99 -4.96
N GLY A 145 -10.58 -12.22 -5.39
CA GLY A 145 -10.36 -13.45 -4.61
C GLY A 145 -8.96 -14.03 -4.69
N VAL A 146 -8.09 -13.52 -5.56
CA VAL A 146 -6.71 -14.01 -5.76
C VAL A 146 -5.70 -12.88 -5.58
N PRO A 147 -4.44 -13.17 -5.21
CA PRO A 147 -3.39 -12.16 -5.20
C PRO A 147 -3.06 -11.65 -6.60
N SER A 148 -2.60 -10.41 -6.69
CA SER A 148 -2.18 -9.78 -7.93
C SER A 148 -0.70 -9.39 -7.89
N PRO A 149 0.07 -9.59 -8.98
CA PRO A 149 1.42 -9.03 -9.09
C PRO A 149 1.42 -7.50 -9.24
N LYS A 150 2.61 -6.91 -9.17
CA LYS A 150 2.92 -5.50 -9.52
C LYS A 150 2.30 -5.03 -10.84
N GLY A 151 1.77 -3.80 -10.80
CA GLY A 151 1.20 -3.11 -11.97
C GLY A 151 -0.10 -3.70 -12.53
N ALA A 152 -0.78 -4.61 -11.82
CA ALA A 152 -2.09 -5.07 -12.31
C ALA A 152 -3.17 -4.01 -12.02
N PRO A 153 -3.99 -3.63 -13.02
CA PRO A 153 -5.08 -2.70 -12.80
C PRO A 153 -6.12 -3.31 -11.87
N ALA A 154 -6.82 -2.47 -11.09
CA ALA A 154 -7.91 -2.83 -10.18
C ALA A 154 -9.15 -3.49 -10.85
N GLY A 155 -9.05 -3.96 -12.10
CA GLY A 155 -10.11 -4.56 -12.91
C GLY A 155 -9.75 -5.86 -13.63
N ALA A 156 -8.69 -6.58 -13.23
CA ALA A 156 -8.31 -7.84 -13.87
C ALA A 156 -9.15 -9.08 -13.45
N ALA A 157 -10.23 -8.90 -12.67
CA ALA A 157 -11.26 -9.92 -12.49
C ALA A 157 -12.39 -9.70 -13.51
N ALA A 158 -12.26 -10.37 -14.65
CA ALA A 158 -13.31 -10.63 -15.65
C ALA A 158 -14.21 -9.45 -16.06
N TRP A 159 -13.75 -8.69 -17.06
CA TRP A 159 -14.67 -8.31 -18.14
C TRP A 159 -14.96 -9.56 -18.98
N SER A 160 -16.01 -10.30 -18.62
CA SER A 160 -16.75 -11.11 -19.60
C SER A 160 -18.11 -10.44 -19.83
N SER A 161 -18.27 -9.98 -21.05
CA SER A 161 -19.36 -9.19 -21.62
C SER A 161 -20.80 -9.56 -21.22
N ALA A 162 -21.61 -8.50 -21.06
CA ALA A 162 -23.04 -8.42 -21.40
C ALA A 162 -24.02 -9.33 -20.64
N ALA A 163 -24.63 -8.75 -19.59
CA ALA A 163 -26.05 -8.88 -19.32
C ALA A 163 -26.64 -7.47 -19.11
N GLU A 164 -26.91 -6.83 -20.25
CA GLU A 164 -28.10 -6.04 -20.58
C GLU A 164 -29.00 -5.49 -19.44
N HIS A 165 -29.08 -4.14 -19.40
CA HIS A 165 -30.25 -3.29 -19.15
C HIS A 165 -30.86 -3.15 -17.72
N GLN A 166 -30.59 -2.01 -17.08
CA GLN A 166 -31.52 -0.85 -17.16
C GLN A 166 -30.80 0.47 -16.77
N PRO A 167 -31.09 1.58 -17.47
CA PRO A 167 -30.49 2.89 -17.22
C PRO A 167 -31.21 3.60 -16.06
N VAL A 168 -30.45 4.20 -15.15
CA VAL A 168 -30.96 5.28 -14.29
C VAL A 168 -30.28 6.59 -14.68
N ASP A 169 -30.70 7.11 -15.83
CA ASP A 169 -30.72 8.55 -16.03
C ASP A 169 -31.87 9.10 -15.18
N ALA A 170 -31.54 9.62 -13.99
CA ALA A 170 -32.25 10.72 -13.33
C ALA A 170 -31.70 10.94 -11.91
N ALA A 171 -30.73 11.83 -11.76
CA ALA A 171 -30.65 12.73 -10.60
C ALA A 171 -29.61 13.84 -10.84
N ILE A 172 -29.86 14.67 -11.85
CA ILE A 172 -29.35 16.04 -11.85
C ILE A 172 -30.23 16.83 -10.88
N VAL A 173 -29.59 17.40 -9.85
CA VAL A 173 -29.93 18.67 -9.17
C VAL A 173 -31.27 18.71 -8.41
N GLN A 174 -31.20 18.91 -7.09
CA GLN A 174 -31.75 20.12 -6.43
C GLN A 174 -31.41 20.14 -4.94
N LEU A 175 -30.46 21.00 -4.58
CA LEU A 175 -30.53 21.72 -3.31
C LEU A 175 -31.62 22.79 -3.45
N VAL A 176 -32.45 22.96 -2.41
CA VAL A 176 -33.28 24.12 -2.00
C VAL A 176 -34.77 23.76 -1.82
N GLY A 177 -35.23 23.78 -0.55
CA GLY A 177 -36.61 24.02 -0.08
C GLY A 177 -37.71 23.07 -0.62
N VAL A 178 -38.60 22.50 0.19
CA VAL A 178 -39.61 23.20 0.97
C VAL A 178 -40.25 22.18 1.91
N ASP A 179 -40.29 22.52 3.19
CA ASP A 179 -41.22 21.95 4.16
C ASP A 179 -42.57 22.66 3.95
N ALA A 180 -43.60 21.92 3.52
CA ALA A 180 -45.00 22.24 3.73
C ALA A 180 -45.90 21.13 3.16
N GLY A 181 -46.71 20.53 4.03
CA GLY A 181 -48.06 20.12 3.65
C GLY A 181 -48.31 18.62 3.54
N ALA A 182 -48.32 17.92 4.67
CA ALA A 182 -49.20 16.76 4.83
C ALA A 182 -50.63 17.27 5.09
N LEU A 183 -51.51 16.95 4.15
CA LEU A 183 -52.96 17.13 4.19
C LEU A 183 -53.60 16.18 5.22
N LEU A 184 -54.49 16.75 6.05
CA LEU A 184 -55.79 16.20 6.47
C LEU A 184 -55.89 14.70 6.82
N VAL A 185 -55.90 14.39 8.13
CA VAL A 185 -57.08 13.90 8.90
C VAL A 185 -56.99 14.46 10.32
#